data_AF-A0AAE4YKQ6-F1
#
_entry.id   AF-A0AAE4YKQ6-F1
#
_cell.length_a   1.000
_cell.length_b   1.000
_cell.length_c   1.000
_cell.angle_alpha   90.00
_cell.angle_beta   90.00
_cell.angle_gamma   90.00
#
_symmetry.space_group_name_H-M   'P 1'
#
loop_
_entity.id
_entity.type
_entity.pdbx_description
1 polymer ?
#
loop_
_entity_poly.entity_id
_entity_poly.type
_entity_poly.pdbx_seq_one_letter_code
_entity_poly.pdbx_strand_id
1 'polypeptide(L)'
;MLGFPAFTNHGESGRQDHSDAATRASVESALHAAGDIEVAEISVSMAGSYVILEGFVRRRGDVERAIEIAEGVVGRGYARSRLLRR
;
A
#
# COMPACT_ATOMS: atom_id res chain seq x y z
N MET A 1 -3.80 -13.12 -46.75
CA MET A 1 -2.78 -12.59 -45.82
C MET A 1 -3.55 -12.09 -44.61
N LEU A 2 -3.54 -12.83 -43.49
CA LEU A 2 -4.36 -12.56 -42.31
C LEU A 2 -3.67 -11.50 -41.44
N GLY A 3 -4.26 -10.31 -41.36
CA GLY A 3 -3.86 -9.27 -40.40
C GLY A 3 -4.68 -9.42 -39.13
N PHE A 4 -4.05 -9.83 -38.04
CA PHE A 4 -4.67 -9.89 -36.71
C PHE A 4 -4.82 -8.47 -36.14
N PRO A 5 -5.95 -8.11 -35.50
CA PRO A 5 -6.10 -6.82 -34.86
C PRO A 5 -5.27 -6.78 -33.58
N ALA A 6 -4.35 -5.82 -33.49
CA ALA A 6 -3.62 -5.51 -32.27
C ALA A 6 -4.58 -4.89 -31.25
N PHE A 7 -5.13 -5.70 -30.36
CA PHE A 7 -5.70 -5.22 -29.11
C PHE A 7 -4.55 -4.91 -28.15
N THR A 8 -3.92 -3.74 -28.27
CA THR A 8 -3.15 -3.17 -27.17
C THR A 8 -3.93 -2.01 -26.60
N ASN A 9 -4.97 -2.36 -25.83
CA ASN A 9 -5.52 -1.50 -24.78
C ASN A 9 -4.49 -1.39 -23.64
N HIS A 10 -3.30 -0.85 -23.94
CA HIS A 10 -2.33 -0.50 -22.92
C HIS A 10 -2.60 0.95 -22.54
N GLY A 11 -3.62 1.12 -21.68
CA GLY A 11 -3.91 2.39 -21.05
C GLY A 11 -2.65 2.95 -20.39
N GLU A 12 -2.55 4.26 -20.37
CA GLU A 12 -1.50 5.06 -19.74
C GLU A 12 -1.24 4.62 -18.28
N SER A 13 -0.44 3.57 -18.07
CA SER A 13 -0.13 3.01 -16.74
C SER A 13 1.20 3.50 -16.19
N GLY A 14 2.02 4.20 -16.98
CA GLY A 14 3.41 4.51 -16.61
C GLY A 14 3.59 5.69 -15.64
N ARG A 15 2.60 6.58 -15.49
CA ARG A 15 2.73 7.78 -14.62
C ARG A 15 2.14 7.60 -13.23
N GLN A 16 1.09 6.79 -13.09
CA GLN A 16 0.43 6.52 -11.80
C GLN A 16 1.21 5.49 -10.98
N ASP A 17 1.76 4.45 -11.62
CA ASP A 17 2.49 3.38 -10.95
C ASP A 17 3.74 3.87 -10.20
N HIS A 18 4.44 4.87 -10.76
CA HIS A 18 5.67 5.36 -10.14
C HIS A 18 5.40 6.17 -8.86
N SER A 19 4.32 6.96 -8.84
CA SER A 19 3.89 7.69 -7.64
C SER A 19 3.37 6.72 -6.59
N ASP A 20 2.70 5.66 -7.03
CA ASP A 20 2.17 4.59 -6.19
C ASP A 20 3.29 3.83 -5.46
N ALA A 21 4.28 3.35 -6.22
CA ALA A 21 5.45 2.66 -5.70
C ALA A 21 6.28 3.54 -4.75
N ALA A 22 6.46 4.82 -5.07
CA ALA A 22 7.16 5.77 -4.19
C ALA A 22 6.41 6.02 -2.88
N THR A 23 5.08 6.15 -2.95
CA THR A 23 4.23 6.32 -1.77
C THR A 23 4.25 5.05 -0.93
N ARG A 24 4.17 3.88 -1.56
CA ARG A 24 4.23 2.57 -0.92
C ARG A 24 5.55 2.40 -0.18
N ALA A 25 6.67 2.62 -0.87
CA ALA A 25 7.99 2.52 -0.27
C ALA A 25 8.18 3.50 0.91
N SER A 26 7.57 4.70 0.81
CA SER A 26 7.57 5.68 1.91
C SER A 26 6.78 5.19 3.13
N VAL A 27 5.60 4.61 2.90
CA VAL A 27 4.79 4.00 3.97
C VAL A 27 5.52 2.80 4.58
N GLU A 28 6.04 1.88 3.76
CA GLU A 28 6.82 0.71 4.23
C GLU A 28 8.03 1.15 5.05
N SER A 29 8.75 2.18 4.59
CA SER A 29 9.87 2.75 5.34
C SER A 29 9.44 3.39 6.65
N ALA A 30 8.32 4.12 6.68
CA ALA A 30 7.80 4.75 7.89
C ALA A 30 7.35 3.70 8.92
N LEU A 31 6.67 2.63 8.48
CA LEU A 31 6.32 1.52 9.38
C LEU A 31 7.56 0.79 9.89
N HIS A 32 8.54 0.53 9.03
CA HIS A 32 9.78 -0.12 9.44
C HIS A 32 10.59 0.76 10.41
N ALA A 33 10.60 2.07 10.21
CA ALA A 33 11.23 3.04 11.10
C ALA A 33 10.55 3.14 12.47
N ALA A 34 9.23 2.92 12.54
CA ALA A 34 8.51 2.89 13.80
C ALA A 34 8.95 1.72 14.68
N GLY A 35 9.40 0.60 14.10
CA GLY A 35 10.01 -0.55 14.80
C GLY A 35 9.12 -1.29 15.81
N ASP A 36 7.93 -0.74 16.10
CA ASP A 36 6.99 -1.22 17.11
C ASP A 36 6.05 -2.30 16.54
N ILE A 37 5.99 -2.42 15.21
CA ILE A 37 5.04 -3.26 14.47
C ILE A 37 5.82 -4.31 13.66
N GLU A 38 5.36 -5.56 13.70
CA GLU A 38 5.91 -6.63 12.86
C GLU A 38 5.52 -6.45 11.39
N VAL A 39 6.28 -5.60 10.68
CA VAL A 39 6.13 -5.38 9.23
C VAL A 39 6.50 -6.57 8.37
N ALA A 40 7.13 -7.60 8.94
CA ALA A 40 7.52 -8.81 8.21
C ALA A 40 6.34 -9.57 7.59
N GLU A 41 5.14 -9.46 8.18
CA GLU A 41 3.90 -10.05 7.65
C GLU A 41 2.90 -8.99 7.16
N ILE A 42 3.33 -7.73 7.01
CA ILE A 42 2.51 -6.61 6.53
C ILE A 42 2.99 -6.18 5.16
N SER A 43 2.11 -6.25 4.17
CA SER A 43 2.29 -5.73 2.82
C SER A 43 1.47 -4.45 2.63
N VAL A 44 2.08 -3.44 2.01
CA VAL A 44 1.38 -2.22 1.63
C VAL A 44 0.92 -2.36 0.19
N SER A 45 -0.41 -2.31 -0.02
CA SER A 45 -1.03 -2.23 -1.35
C SER A 45 -1.63 -0.84 -1.53
N MET A 46 -1.71 -0.39 -2.76
CA MET A 46 -2.41 0.85 -3.08
C MET A 46 -3.67 0.55 -3.89
N ALA A 47 -4.74 1.26 -3.56
CA ALA A 47 -6.01 1.18 -4.24
C ALA A 47 -6.43 2.58 -4.72
N GLY A 48 -5.95 2.94 -5.91
CA GLY A 48 -6.20 4.24 -6.51
C GLY A 48 -5.52 5.35 -5.72
N SER A 49 -6.26 6.07 -4.88
CA SER A 49 -5.75 7.15 -4.03
C SER A 49 -5.55 6.73 -2.57
N TYR A 50 -5.88 5.49 -2.22
CA TYR A 50 -5.87 5.01 -0.84
C TYR A 50 -4.75 3.99 -0.63
N VAL A 51 -4.09 4.07 0.53
CA VAL A 51 -3.17 3.03 1.01
C VAL A 51 -3.96 1.96 1.74
N ILE A 52 -3.68 0.71 1.43
CA ILE A 52 -4.21 -0.44 2.15
C ILE A 52 -3.05 -1.20 2.80
N LEU A 53 -3.06 -1.21 4.13
CA LEU A 53 -2.18 -2.04 4.95
C LEU A 53 -2.79 -3.44 5.03
N GLU A 54 -2.23 -4.40 4.32
CA GLU A 54 -2.67 -5.79 4.29
C GLU A 54 -1.68 -6.68 5.02
N GLY A 55 -2.13 -7.71 5.71
CA GLY A 55 -1.22 -8.58 6.44
C GLY A 55 -1.77 -9.07 7.76
N PHE A 56 -0.85 -9.55 8.61
CA PHE A 56 -1.16 -10.07 9.93
C PHE A 56 -0.47 -9.29 11.02
N VAL A 57 -1.21 -9.01 12.09
CA VAL A 57 -0.68 -8.38 13.31
C VAL A 57 -0.86 -9.31 14.50
N ARG A 58 0.06 -9.21 15.46
CA ARG A 58 -0.04 -9.95 16.73
C ARG A 58 -0.79 -9.17 17.79
N ARG A 59 -0.68 -7.83 17.81
CA ARG A 59 -1.37 -6.97 18.77
C ARG A 59 -2.37 -6.08 18.06
N ARG A 60 -3.47 -5.78 18.76
CA ARG A 60 -4.48 -4.83 18.26
C ARG A 60 -3.93 -3.40 18.19
N GLY A 61 -3.01 -3.03 19.07
CA GLY A 61 -2.34 -1.73 19.06
C GLY A 61 -1.49 -1.50 17.80
N ASP A 62 -0.96 -2.59 17.21
CA ASP A 62 -0.16 -2.52 15.99
C ASP A 62 -0.99 -2.01 14.80
N VAL A 63 -2.28 -2.34 14.76
CA VAL A 63 -3.20 -1.88 13.70
C VAL A 63 -3.39 -0.37 13.77
N GLU A 64 -3.72 0.13 14.96
CA GLU A 64 -3.94 1.57 15.16
C GLU A 64 -2.67 2.34 14.85
N ARG A 65 -1.52 1.83 15.31
CA ARG A 65 -0.21 2.42 15.06
C ARG A 65 0.16 2.42 13.58
N ALA A 66 -0.09 1.33 12.87
CA ALA A 66 0.14 1.23 11.42
C ALA A 66 -0.69 2.25 10.64
N ILE A 67 -1.96 2.43 11.02
CA ILE A 67 -2.85 3.42 10.41
C ILE A 67 -2.31 4.82 10.67
N GLU A 68 -1.97 5.17 11.93
CA GLU A 68 -1.43 6.49 12.27
C GLU A 68 -0.18 6.83 11.45
N ILE A 69 0.73 5.86 11.30
CA ILE A 69 1.97 6.02 10.52
C ILE A 69 1.65 6.23 9.04
N ALA A 70 0.77 5.40 8.46
CA ALA A 70 0.39 5.52 7.06
C ALA A 70 -0.34 6.84 6.79
N GLU A 71 -1.26 7.26 7.65
CA GLU A 71 -1.92 8.57 7.57
C GLU A 71 -0.92 9.73 7.67
N GLY A 72 0.19 9.55 8.40
CA GLY A 72 1.29 10.53 8.44
C GLY A 72 2.02 10.70 7.10
N VAL A 73 2.00 9.67 6.23
CA VAL A 73 2.64 9.70 4.91
C VAL A 73 1.68 10.13 3.82
N VAL A 74 0.48 9.56 3.78
CA VAL A 74 -0.50 9.80 2.69
C VAL A 74 -1.59 10.80 3.00
N GLY A 75 -1.72 11.19 4.27
CA GLY A 75 -2.78 12.05 4.76
C GLY A 75 -3.88 11.30 5.50
N ARG A 76 -4.49 11.99 6.48
CA ARG A 76 -5.62 11.46 7.25
C ARG A 76 -6.81 11.11 6.36
N GLY A 77 -7.38 9.94 6.57
CA GLY A 77 -8.50 9.39 5.79
C GLY A 77 -8.10 8.67 4.51
N TYR A 78 -6.82 8.70 4.12
CA TYR A 78 -6.31 7.99 2.92
C TYR A 78 -5.64 6.66 3.24
N ALA A 79 -5.47 6.31 4.51
CA ALA A 79 -4.95 5.01 4.92
C ALA A 79 -6.09 4.10 5.42
N ARG A 80 -6.06 2.83 5.00
CA ARG A 80 -7.02 1.81 5.41
C ARG A 80 -6.27 0.58 5.89
N SER A 81 -6.68 0.02 7.02
CA SER A 81 -6.15 -1.24 7.52
C SER A 81 -7.05 -2.40 7.10
N ARG A 82 -6.44 -3.42 6.50
CA ARG A 82 -7.00 -4.76 6.29
C ARG A 82 -6.12 -5.81 6.97
N LEU A 83 -5.60 -5.44 8.14
CA LEU A 83 -4.77 -6.30 8.98
C LEU A 83 -5.68 -7.29 9.72
N LEU A 84 -5.33 -8.56 9.62
CA LEU A 84 -6.02 -9.63 10.36
C LEU A 84 -5.22 -9.98 11.59
N ARG A 85 -5.92 -10.25 12.70
CA ARG A 85 -5.27 -10.75 13.92
C ARG A 85 -5.14 -12.26 13.83
N ARG A 86 -3.92 -12.76 14.01
CA ARG A 86 -3.62 -14.19 14.11
C ARG A 86 -3.56 -14.64 15.57
#